data_AF-A0A957DF55-F1
#
_entry.id   AF-A0A957DF55-F1
#
_cell.length_a   1.000
_cell.length_b   1.000
_cell.length_c   1.000
_cell.angle_alpha   90.00
_cell.angle_beta   90.00
_cell.angle_gamma   90.00
#
_symmetry.space_group_name_H-M   'P 1'
#
loop_
_entity.id
_entity.type
_entity.pdbx_description
1 polymer ?
#
loop_
_entity_poly.entity_id
_entity_poly.type
_entity_poly.pdbx_seq_one_letter_code
_entity_poly.pdbx_strand_id
1 'polypeptide(L)'
;LLALLVAFQFPALAARLNPQGETGFLRLNLWRASLNMARDHPWIGVGLDNFLYQYRGRYIFDAAWREPNLNHPHNIFLDFATRLGLPGLLAGGLLFFAFARLLLAHLRHGVARPWLPVLLGIYAALAYSLAHGLVDHSFFLTDLAAACYFLLALAAALPAGERT
;
A
#
# COMPACT_ATOMS: atom_id res chain seq x y z
N LEU A 1 -24.72 9.02 -0.21
CA LEU A 1 -25.41 8.86 1.09
C LEU A 1 -26.51 7.80 1.06
N LEU A 2 -27.46 7.86 0.12
CA LEU A 2 -28.56 6.87 0.00
C LEU A 2 -28.08 5.41 -0.17
N ALA A 3 -27.08 5.17 -1.03
CA ALA A 3 -26.51 3.83 -1.22
C ALA A 3 -25.85 3.25 0.05
N LEU A 4 -25.22 4.11 0.86
CA LEU A 4 -24.64 3.73 2.16
C LEU A 4 -25.73 3.37 3.17
N LEU A 5 -26.82 4.14 3.23
CA LEU A 5 -27.96 3.86 4.11
C LEU A 5 -28.68 2.55 3.76
N VAL A 6 -28.83 2.26 2.46
CA VAL A 6 -29.36 0.96 1.99
C VAL A 6 -28.42 -0.18 2.33
N ALA A 7 -27.10 0.04 2.27
CA ALA A 7 -26.11 -0.98 2.61
C ALA A 7 -26.19 -1.44 4.07
N PHE A 8 -26.52 -0.55 5.01
CA PHE A 8 -26.69 -0.89 6.43
C PHE A 8 -27.98 -1.67 6.75
N GLN A 9 -28.93 -1.74 5.82
CA GLN A 9 -30.17 -2.52 5.99
C GLN A 9 -29.93 -4.03 5.85
N PHE A 10 -28.82 -4.43 5.24
CA PHE A 10 -28.45 -5.84 5.06
C PHE A 10 -27.42 -6.24 6.13
N PRO A 11 -27.74 -7.13 7.08
CA PRO A 11 -26.85 -7.47 8.19
C PRO A 11 -25.45 -7.92 7.76
N ALA A 12 -25.36 -8.69 6.67
CA ALA A 12 -24.08 -9.13 6.11
C ALA A 12 -23.21 -7.97 5.59
N LEU A 13 -23.82 -6.94 5.01
CA LEU A 13 -23.12 -5.79 4.48
C LEU A 13 -22.78 -4.78 5.58
N ALA A 14 -23.70 -4.56 6.53
CA ALA A 14 -23.44 -3.80 7.75
C ALA A 14 -22.26 -4.38 8.56
N ALA A 15 -22.19 -5.71 8.69
CA ALA A 15 -21.09 -6.38 9.37
C ALA A 15 -19.73 -6.18 8.67
N ARG A 16 -19.70 -6.20 7.32
CA ARG A 16 -18.49 -5.93 6.53
C ARG A 16 -18.05 -4.48 6.58
N LEU A 17 -19.00 -3.56 6.79
CA LEU A 17 -18.74 -2.13 6.94
C LEU A 17 -18.38 -1.73 8.38
N ASN A 18 -18.47 -2.66 9.34
CA ASN A 18 -18.10 -2.40 10.72
C ASN A 18 -16.57 -2.45 10.89
N PRO A 19 -15.89 -1.32 11.13
CA PRO A 19 -14.44 -1.29 11.33
C PRO A 19 -14.00 -2.01 12.61
N GLN A 20 -14.91 -2.24 13.55
CA GLN A 20 -14.68 -3.02 14.78
C GLN A 20 -15.12 -4.49 14.63
N GLY A 21 -15.57 -4.89 13.43
CA GLY A 21 -15.91 -6.28 13.13
C GLY A 21 -14.69 -7.20 13.05
N GLU A 22 -14.95 -8.49 12.81
CA GLU A 22 -13.90 -9.53 12.79
C GLU A 22 -12.72 -9.18 11.88
N THR A 23 -12.98 -8.62 10.69
CA THR A 23 -11.93 -8.21 9.74
C THR A 23 -10.99 -7.14 10.31
N GLY A 24 -11.54 -6.14 11.01
CA GLY A 24 -10.72 -5.09 11.64
C GLY A 24 -9.87 -5.64 12.78
N PHE A 25 -10.45 -6.53 13.60
CA PHE A 25 -9.72 -7.21 14.68
C PHE A 25 -8.56 -8.07 14.15
N LEU A 26 -8.78 -8.87 13.09
CA LEU A 26 -7.75 -9.69 12.46
C LEU A 26 -6.61 -8.82 11.92
N ARG A 27 -6.93 -7.72 11.23
CA ARG A 27 -5.94 -6.78 10.70
C ARG A 27 -5.08 -6.14 11.80
N LEU A 28 -5.68 -5.74 12.92
CA LEU A 28 -4.91 -5.19 14.04
C LEU A 28 -3.94 -6.22 14.65
N ASN A 29 -4.35 -7.47 14.76
CA ASN A 29 -3.46 -8.55 15.21
C ASN A 29 -2.34 -8.81 14.20
N LEU A 30 -2.65 -8.84 12.91
CA LEU A 30 -1.67 -8.97 11.83
C LEU A 30 -0.65 -7.82 11.88
N TRP A 31 -1.10 -6.58 12.07
CA TRP A 31 -0.20 -5.42 12.17
C TRP A 31 0.69 -5.50 13.41
N ARG A 32 0.15 -5.93 14.54
CA ARG A 32 0.93 -6.16 15.76
C ARG A 32 1.98 -7.26 15.56
N ALA A 33 1.61 -8.36 14.92
CA ALA A 33 2.53 -9.46 14.59
C ALA A 33 3.65 -8.96 13.67
N SER A 34 3.29 -8.17 12.67
CA SER A 34 4.22 -7.57 11.70
C SER A 34 5.16 -6.55 12.35
N LEU A 35 4.67 -5.75 13.30
CA LEU A 35 5.50 -4.84 14.09
C LEU A 35 6.51 -5.62 14.95
N ASN A 36 6.10 -6.72 15.58
CA ASN A 36 7.02 -7.57 16.33
C ASN A 36 8.06 -8.20 15.41
N MET A 37 7.65 -8.70 14.25
CA MET A 37 8.56 -9.23 13.23
C MET A 37 9.57 -8.17 12.75
N ALA A 38 9.13 -6.95 12.48
CA ALA A 38 10.03 -5.85 12.06
C ALA A 38 10.99 -5.43 13.18
N ARG A 39 10.56 -5.48 14.46
CA ARG A 39 11.42 -5.20 15.62
C ARG A 39 12.49 -6.28 15.83
N ASP A 40 12.15 -7.54 15.60
CA ASP A 40 13.09 -8.66 15.70
C ASP A 40 14.08 -8.69 14.53
N HIS A 41 13.72 -8.13 13.36
CA HIS A 41 14.51 -8.15 12.13
C HIS A 41 14.71 -6.74 11.51
N PRO A 42 15.26 -5.75 12.24
CA PRO A 42 15.23 -4.35 11.80
C PRO A 42 16.14 -4.05 10.62
N TRP A 43 17.24 -4.79 10.42
CA TRP A 43 18.27 -4.42 9.46
C TRP A 43 17.98 -4.86 8.04
N ILE A 44 17.50 -6.08 7.86
CA ILE A 44 17.30 -6.69 6.54
C ILE A 44 15.90 -7.31 6.39
N GLY A 45 15.06 -7.21 7.42
CA GLY A 45 13.78 -7.91 7.47
C GLY A 45 13.95 -9.43 7.49
N VAL A 46 12.88 -10.13 7.19
CA VAL A 46 12.85 -11.59 7.03
C VAL A 46 13.13 -12.02 5.59
N GLY A 47 13.32 -11.09 4.66
CA GLY A 47 13.49 -11.33 3.23
C GLY A 47 12.18 -11.37 2.45
N LEU A 48 12.30 -11.27 1.13
CA LEU A 48 11.16 -11.41 0.21
C LEU A 48 10.59 -12.83 0.30
N ASP A 49 9.27 -12.93 0.21
CA ASP A 49 8.50 -14.18 0.23
C ASP A 49 8.56 -15.01 1.54
N ASN A 50 9.27 -14.52 2.55
CA ASN A 50 9.38 -15.19 3.85
C ASN A 50 8.29 -14.80 4.86
N PHE A 51 7.50 -13.75 4.59
CA PHE A 51 6.51 -13.23 5.54
C PHE A 51 5.52 -14.30 5.98
N LEU A 52 4.97 -15.09 5.05
CA LEU A 52 3.99 -16.15 5.34
C LEU A 52 4.53 -17.14 6.39
N TYR A 53 5.73 -17.66 6.15
CA TYR A 53 6.34 -18.68 7.00
C TYR A 53 6.65 -18.14 8.39
N GLN A 54 7.15 -16.91 8.46
CA GLN A 54 7.46 -16.26 9.73
C GLN A 54 6.19 -15.90 10.50
N TYR A 55 5.19 -15.35 9.80
CA TYR A 55 3.89 -15.04 10.38
C TYR A 55 3.33 -16.31 11.01
N ARG A 56 3.07 -17.34 10.20
CA ARG A 56 2.46 -18.62 10.62
C ARG A 56 3.27 -19.38 11.68
N GLY A 57 4.59 -19.37 11.57
CA GLY A 57 5.46 -20.18 12.42
C GLY A 57 5.80 -19.56 13.77
N ARG A 58 5.73 -18.23 13.90
CA ARG A 58 6.26 -17.54 15.09
C ARG A 58 5.44 -16.35 15.58
N TYR A 59 4.85 -15.55 14.68
CA TYR A 59 4.32 -14.23 15.06
C TYR A 59 2.80 -14.13 15.08
N ILE A 60 2.08 -15.07 14.48
CA ILE A 60 0.63 -15.11 14.54
C ILE A 60 0.16 -15.33 15.99
N PHE A 61 -0.92 -14.66 16.37
CA PHE A 61 -1.53 -14.77 17.68
C PHE A 61 -2.66 -15.80 17.66
N ASP A 62 -2.94 -16.47 18.78
CA ASP A 62 -4.04 -17.44 18.91
C ASP A 62 -5.39 -16.88 18.41
N ALA A 63 -5.67 -15.61 18.71
CA ALA A 63 -6.88 -14.93 18.28
C ALA A 63 -6.98 -14.69 16.75
N ALA A 64 -5.87 -14.84 16.02
CA ALA A 64 -5.76 -14.66 14.58
C ALA A 64 -5.57 -15.99 13.81
N TRP A 65 -5.61 -17.16 14.50
CA TRP A 65 -5.38 -18.48 13.89
C TRP A 65 -6.38 -18.89 12.80
N ARG A 66 -7.48 -18.14 12.67
CA ARG A 66 -8.48 -18.29 11.61
C ARG A 66 -7.93 -17.95 10.21
N GLU A 67 -6.92 -17.09 10.13
CA GLU A 67 -6.27 -16.70 8.86
C GLU A 67 -4.75 -16.94 8.92
N PRO A 68 -4.30 -18.20 8.97
CA PRO A 68 -2.89 -18.52 9.20
C PRO A 68 -2.02 -18.35 7.95
N ASN A 69 -2.65 -18.22 6.78
CA ASN A 69 -1.97 -18.21 5.48
C ASN A 69 -1.81 -16.81 4.88
N LEU A 70 -1.79 -15.77 5.73
CA LEU A 70 -1.53 -14.40 5.29
C LEU A 70 -0.05 -14.24 4.92
N ASN A 71 0.19 -13.75 3.71
CA ASN A 71 1.53 -13.66 3.11
C ASN A 71 2.11 -12.24 3.07
N HIS A 72 1.40 -11.26 3.61
CA HIS A 72 1.84 -9.87 3.73
C HIS A 72 1.07 -9.18 4.87
N PRO A 73 1.52 -8.01 5.35
CA PRO A 73 0.97 -7.38 6.55
C PRO A 73 -0.25 -6.48 6.31
N HIS A 74 -0.77 -6.38 5.08
CA HIS A 74 -1.88 -5.49 4.72
C HIS A 74 -1.62 -4.02 5.12
N ASN A 75 -0.35 -3.60 5.07
CA ASN A 75 0.08 -2.24 5.29
C ASN A 75 1.45 -2.05 4.62
N ILE A 76 1.52 -1.15 3.65
CA ILE A 76 2.70 -0.96 2.81
C ILE A 76 3.98 -0.66 3.61
N PHE A 77 3.89 0.11 4.70
CA PHE A 77 5.08 0.42 5.52
C PHE A 77 5.57 -0.81 6.28
N LEU A 78 4.64 -1.58 6.84
CA LEU A 78 4.99 -2.86 7.48
C LEU A 78 5.50 -3.87 6.45
N ASP A 79 5.03 -3.82 5.21
CA ASP A 79 5.47 -4.70 4.13
C ASP A 79 6.95 -4.43 3.79
N PHE A 80 7.32 -3.16 3.60
CA PHE A 80 8.73 -2.76 3.45
C PHE A 80 9.56 -3.10 4.69
N ALA A 81 9.08 -2.80 5.89
CA ALA A 81 9.81 -3.05 7.14
C ALA A 81 10.06 -4.54 7.39
N THR A 82 9.04 -5.37 7.23
CA THR A 82 9.15 -6.81 7.52
C THR A 82 9.98 -7.54 6.46
N ARG A 83 9.88 -7.18 5.18
CA ARG A 83 10.62 -7.88 4.12
C ARG A 83 12.07 -7.42 3.97
N LEU A 84 12.33 -6.12 4.17
CA LEU A 84 13.61 -5.49 3.82
C LEU A 84 14.22 -4.66 4.96
N GLY A 85 13.55 -4.55 6.12
CA GLY A 85 14.06 -3.77 7.25
C GLY A 85 14.10 -2.26 7.00
N LEU A 86 15.01 -1.58 7.72
CA LEU A 86 15.28 -0.15 7.58
C LEU A 86 15.68 0.27 6.16
N PRO A 87 16.54 -0.47 5.41
CA PRO A 87 16.81 -0.20 4.01
C PRO A 87 15.54 -0.21 3.15
N GLY A 88 14.63 -1.16 3.42
CA GLY A 88 13.31 -1.20 2.79
C GLY A 88 12.49 0.04 3.04
N LEU A 89 12.36 0.44 4.31
CA LEU A 89 11.64 1.66 4.68
C LEU A 89 12.24 2.91 4.02
N LEU A 90 13.57 3.00 3.95
CA LEU A 90 14.25 4.07 3.24
C LEU A 90 13.93 4.06 1.74
N ALA A 91 14.01 2.89 1.09
CA ALA A 91 13.68 2.75 -0.33
C ALA A 91 12.23 3.13 -0.63
N GLY A 92 11.27 2.66 0.18
CA GLY A 92 9.86 3.05 0.09
C GLY A 92 9.66 4.55 0.32
N GLY A 93 10.33 5.13 1.30
CA GLY A 93 10.31 6.57 1.55
C GLY A 93 10.85 7.40 0.38
N LEU A 94 11.96 6.97 -0.23
CA LEU A 94 12.53 7.60 -1.41
C LEU A 94 11.60 7.49 -2.63
N LEU A 95 10.91 6.36 -2.79
CA LEU A 95 9.92 6.16 -3.83
C LEU A 95 8.75 7.16 -3.68
N PHE A 96 8.17 7.28 -2.48
CA PHE A 96 7.10 8.25 -2.23
C PHE A 96 7.58 9.70 -2.36
N PHE A 97 8.82 9.97 -1.95
CA PHE A 97 9.44 11.27 -2.17
C PHE A 97 9.59 11.61 -3.66
N ALA A 98 9.99 10.64 -4.49
CA ALA A 98 10.08 10.82 -5.94
C ALA A 98 8.70 11.16 -6.55
N PHE A 99 7.63 10.48 -6.13
CA PHE A 99 6.27 10.79 -6.54
C PHE A 99 5.86 12.22 -6.17
N ALA A 100 6.09 12.62 -4.92
CA ALA A 100 5.77 13.97 -4.45
C ALA A 100 6.57 15.03 -5.21
N ARG A 101 7.85 14.79 -5.48
CA ARG A 101 8.72 15.68 -6.26
C ARG A 101 8.21 15.87 -7.69
N LEU A 102 7.84 14.79 -8.37
CA LEU A 102 7.28 14.86 -9.72
C LEU A 102 5.93 15.59 -9.72
N LEU A 103 5.06 15.31 -8.75
CA LEU A 103 3.78 16.02 -8.64
C LEU A 103 3.97 17.52 -8.50
N LEU A 104 4.86 17.93 -7.59
CA LEU A 104 5.20 19.34 -7.41
C LEU A 104 5.81 19.97 -8.66
N ALA A 105 6.64 19.22 -9.40
CA ALA A 105 7.20 19.69 -10.66
C ALA A 105 6.10 19.95 -11.71
N HIS A 106 5.16 19.01 -11.88
CA HIS A 106 4.03 19.17 -12.80
C HIS A 106 3.09 20.32 -12.38
N LEU A 107 2.86 20.50 -11.08
CA LEU A 107 2.07 21.63 -10.57
C LEU A 107 2.75 22.99 -10.80
N ARG A 108 4.09 23.05 -10.74
CA ARG A 108 4.86 24.29 -10.90
C ARG A 108 5.13 24.66 -12.35
N HIS A 109 5.39 23.68 -13.20
CA HIS A 109 5.85 23.90 -14.57
C HIS A 109 4.79 23.56 -15.62
N GLY A 110 3.69 22.92 -15.22
CA GLY A 110 2.65 22.48 -16.13
C GLY A 110 3.08 21.28 -16.98
N VAL A 111 2.10 20.69 -17.63
CA VAL A 111 2.25 19.60 -18.61
C VAL A 111 1.49 20.03 -19.85
N ALA A 112 1.95 19.62 -21.04
CA ALA A 112 1.28 19.94 -22.29
C ALA A 112 -0.20 19.49 -22.25
N ARG A 113 -1.10 20.39 -22.68
CA ARG A 113 -2.56 20.25 -22.50
C ARG A 113 -3.14 18.89 -22.95
N PRO A 114 -2.71 18.26 -24.06
CA PRO A 114 -3.21 16.94 -24.46
C PRO A 114 -2.93 15.82 -23.44
N TRP A 115 -1.91 15.99 -22.61
CA TRP A 115 -1.47 14.99 -21.63
C TRP A 115 -2.07 15.17 -20.25
N LEU A 116 -2.84 16.24 -20.02
CA LEU A 116 -3.46 16.50 -18.72
C LEU A 116 -4.38 15.35 -18.23
N PRO A 117 -5.21 14.70 -19.08
CA PRO A 117 -6.00 13.55 -18.64
C PRO A 117 -5.13 12.36 -18.22
N VAL A 118 -4.02 12.13 -18.92
CA VAL A 118 -3.06 11.06 -18.61
C VAL A 118 -2.38 11.33 -17.26
N LEU A 119 -1.93 12.56 -17.04
CA LEU A 119 -1.35 13.02 -15.77
C LEU A 119 -2.29 12.76 -14.59
N LEU A 120 -3.57 13.16 -14.74
CA LEU A 120 -4.60 12.96 -13.72
C LEU A 120 -4.84 11.46 -13.46
N GLY A 121 -4.91 10.65 -14.51
CA GLY A 121 -5.05 9.20 -14.39
C GLY A 121 -3.89 8.56 -13.62
N ILE A 122 -2.66 8.95 -13.92
CA ILE A 122 -1.47 8.44 -13.23
C ILE A 122 -1.51 8.81 -11.75
N TYR A 123 -1.73 10.08 -11.39
CA TYR A 123 -1.76 10.48 -9.99
C TYR A 123 -2.96 9.92 -9.22
N ALA A 124 -4.11 9.75 -9.87
CA ALA A 124 -5.25 9.07 -9.27
C ALA A 124 -4.93 7.59 -8.98
N ALA A 125 -4.31 6.88 -9.94
CA ALA A 125 -3.90 5.49 -9.75
C ALA A 125 -2.87 5.35 -8.61
N LEU A 126 -1.87 6.24 -8.56
CA LEU A 126 -0.85 6.23 -7.51
C LEU A 126 -1.43 6.56 -6.12
N ALA A 127 -2.31 7.56 -6.04
CA ALA A 127 -3.01 7.90 -4.80
C ALA A 127 -3.89 6.75 -4.32
N TYR A 128 -4.60 6.09 -5.24
CA TYR A 128 -5.38 4.88 -4.95
C TYR A 128 -4.49 3.75 -4.44
N SER A 129 -3.39 3.42 -5.14
CA SER A 129 -2.47 2.37 -4.73
C SER A 129 -1.87 2.63 -3.35
N LEU A 130 -1.53 3.89 -3.02
CA LEU A 130 -1.04 4.26 -1.70
C LEU A 130 -2.14 4.10 -0.64
N ALA A 131 -3.33 4.67 -0.87
CA ALA A 131 -4.44 4.59 0.08
C ALA A 131 -4.89 3.15 0.34
N HIS A 132 -4.96 2.33 -0.71
CA HIS A 132 -5.29 0.92 -0.60
C HIS A 132 -4.14 0.12 0.04
N GLY A 133 -2.88 0.48 -0.27
CA GLY A 133 -1.66 -0.06 0.34
C GLY A 133 -1.60 0.10 1.86
N LEU A 134 -2.23 1.11 2.43
CA LEU A 134 -2.29 1.28 3.89
C LEU A 134 -3.17 0.23 4.59
N VAL A 135 -4.03 -0.44 3.85
CA VAL A 135 -5.13 -1.24 4.40
C VAL A 135 -5.09 -2.70 3.97
N ASP A 136 -4.68 -3.02 2.74
CA ASP A 136 -4.93 -4.37 2.21
C ASP A 136 -3.99 -4.84 1.11
N HIS A 137 -2.96 -4.08 0.77
CA HIS A 137 -2.24 -4.31 -0.47
C HIS A 137 -0.72 -4.36 -0.30
N SER A 138 -0.14 -5.42 -0.86
CA SER A 138 1.30 -5.74 -0.82
C SER A 138 2.03 -5.08 -1.98
N PHE A 139 3.05 -4.27 -1.69
CA PHE A 139 3.88 -3.65 -2.72
C PHE A 139 4.71 -4.70 -3.49
N PHE A 140 5.13 -5.76 -2.80
CA PHE A 140 6.07 -6.75 -3.33
C PHE A 140 5.42 -7.85 -4.19
N LEU A 141 4.18 -7.64 -4.65
CA LEU A 141 3.64 -8.37 -5.79
C LEU A 141 4.27 -7.80 -7.07
N THR A 142 4.92 -8.65 -7.85
CA THR A 142 5.73 -8.23 -9.01
C THR A 142 4.94 -7.36 -9.99
N ASP A 143 3.69 -7.74 -10.30
CA ASP A 143 2.83 -7.02 -11.25
C ASP A 143 2.51 -5.61 -10.77
N LEU A 144 2.29 -5.47 -9.47
CA LEU A 144 1.99 -4.19 -8.87
C LEU A 144 3.23 -3.30 -8.78
N ALA A 145 4.36 -3.86 -8.32
CA ALA A 145 5.62 -3.12 -8.30
C ALA A 145 5.95 -2.61 -9.70
N ALA A 146 5.82 -3.48 -10.72
CA ALA A 146 5.99 -3.12 -12.12
C ALA A 146 5.03 -2.00 -12.55
N ALA A 147 3.74 -2.10 -12.22
CA ALA A 147 2.76 -1.05 -12.50
C ALA A 147 3.13 0.28 -11.83
N CYS A 148 3.59 0.25 -10.57
CA CYS A 148 4.02 1.45 -9.83
C CYS A 148 5.21 2.13 -10.52
N TYR A 149 6.26 1.37 -10.85
CA TYR A 149 7.44 1.92 -11.54
C TYR A 149 7.12 2.39 -12.96
N PHE A 150 6.25 1.66 -13.68
CA PHE A 150 5.78 2.08 -15.00
C PHE A 150 5.04 3.42 -14.95
N LEU A 151 4.11 3.58 -14.00
CA LEU A 151 3.38 4.83 -13.81
C LEU A 151 4.30 5.99 -13.41
N LEU A 152 5.29 5.73 -12.54
CA LEU A 152 6.31 6.71 -12.17
C LEU A 152 7.12 7.17 -13.39
N ALA A 153 7.59 6.21 -14.20
CA ALA A 153 8.35 6.49 -15.41
C ALA A 153 7.52 7.25 -16.44
N LEU A 154 6.26 6.86 -16.64
CA LEU A 154 5.34 7.54 -17.54
C LEU A 154 5.08 8.98 -17.09
N ALA A 155 4.86 9.21 -15.80
CA ALA A 155 4.71 10.56 -15.25
C ALA A 155 5.96 11.42 -15.51
N ALA A 156 7.16 10.86 -15.30
CA ALA A 156 8.41 11.57 -15.52
C ALA A 156 8.68 11.88 -17.02
N ALA A 157 8.11 11.11 -17.93
CA ALA A 157 8.29 11.26 -19.38
C ALA A 157 7.29 12.23 -20.04
N LEU A 158 6.32 12.78 -19.29
CA LEU A 158 5.33 13.69 -19.87
C LEU A 158 5.96 15.01 -20.33
N PRO A 159 5.60 15.51 -21.53
CA PRO A 159 6.19 16.73 -22.05
C PRO A 159 5.69 17.96 -21.28
N ALA A 160 6.61 18.87 -20.98
CA ALA A 160 6.30 20.16 -20.36
C ALA A 160 5.36 20.98 -21.26
N GLY A 161 4.51 21.81 -20.65
CA GLY A 161 3.70 22.76 -21.40
C GLY A 161 4.57 23.85 -22.05
N GLU A 162 4.24 24.23 -23.29
CA GLU A 162 4.83 25.41 -23.89
C GLU A 162 4.44 26.65 -23.07
N ARG A 163 5.43 27.45 -22.68
CA ARG A 163 5.19 28.75 -22.05
C ARG A 163 4.77 29.72 -23.16
N THR A 164 3.47 29.87 -23.39
CA THR A 164 2.92 30.97 -24.19
C THR A 164 3.01 32.28 -23.42
#